data_AF-A0A432U860-F1
#
_entry.id   AF-A0A432U860-F1
#
_cell.length_a   1.000
_cell.length_b   1.000
_cell.length_c   1.000
_cell.angle_alpha   90.00
_cell.angle_beta   90.00
_cell.angle_gamma   90.00
#
_symmetry.space_group_name_H-M   'P 1'
#
loop_
_entity.id
_entity.type
_entity.pdbx_description
1 polymer ?
#
loop_
_entity_poly.entity_id
_entity_poly.type
_entity_poly.pdbx_seq_one_letter_code
_entity_poly.pdbx_strand_id
1 'polypeptide(L)'
;IIRTSNNPYTWEIGSGELKDIANVEKMMPMDYISDDGFGITDACREYLQPLIEGENYPPYKNGLPDYVVMKKEMVEKKLPSFEV
;
A
#
# COMPACT_ATOMS: atom_id res chain seq x y z
N ILE A 1 -8.53 -2.99 -0.01
CA ILE A 1 -8.94 -3.21 -1.41
C ILE A 1 -9.30 -4.67 -1.60
N ILE A 2 -10.27 -4.97 -2.45
CA ILE A 2 -10.68 -6.34 -2.81
C ILE A 2 -10.40 -6.51 -4.30
N ARG A 3 -9.62 -7.54 -4.68
CA ARG A 3 -9.37 -7.88 -6.08
C ARG A 3 -10.60 -8.60 -6.65
N THR A 4 -11.17 -8.08 -7.73
CA THR A 4 -12.40 -8.61 -8.36
C THR A 4 -12.13 -9.38 -9.65
N SER A 5 -11.00 -9.14 -10.33
CA SER A 5 -10.54 -9.89 -11.51
C SER A 5 -9.01 -9.85 -11.64
N ASN A 6 -8.42 -10.88 -12.25
CA ASN A 6 -6.98 -10.96 -12.58
C ASN A 6 -6.67 -10.50 -14.01
N ASN A 7 -7.49 -10.86 -15.00
CA ASN A 7 -7.28 -10.48 -16.41
C ASN A 7 -8.61 -10.17 -17.12
N PRO A 8 -8.97 -8.88 -17.28
CA PRO A 8 -8.22 -7.69 -16.85
C PRO A 8 -8.15 -7.57 -15.32
N TYR A 9 -7.10 -6.92 -14.80
CA TYR A 9 -6.99 -6.67 -13.37
C TYR A 9 -7.98 -5.61 -12.91
N THR A 10 -8.86 -5.95 -11.95
CA THR A 10 -9.83 -5.00 -11.37
C THR A 10 -9.92 -5.16 -9.86
N TRP A 11 -10.24 -4.06 -9.18
CA TRP A 11 -10.36 -4.02 -7.73
C TRP A 11 -11.40 -2.99 -7.26
N GLU A 12 -11.83 -3.13 -6.02
CA GLU A 12 -12.76 -2.20 -5.36
C GLU A 12 -12.35 -1.92 -3.90
N ILE A 13 -12.97 -0.90 -3.29
CA ILE A 13 -12.78 -0.58 -1.88
C ILE A 13 -13.71 -1.47 -1.05
N GLY A 14 -13.12 -2.27 -0.18
CA GLY A 14 -13.83 -3.07 0.81
C GLY A 14 -13.71 -2.50 2.22
N SER A 15 -14.60 -2.97 3.11
CA SER A 15 -14.56 -2.70 4.55
C SER A 15 -14.33 -3.99 5.33
N GLY A 16 -13.76 -3.88 6.53
CA GLY A 16 -13.57 -5.00 7.46
C GLY A 16 -13.62 -4.51 8.90
N GLU A 17 -14.09 -5.36 9.82
CA GLU A 17 -14.17 -5.01 11.24
C GLU A 17 -12.79 -5.00 11.89
N LEU A 18 -12.54 -4.04 12.79
CA LEU A 18 -11.25 -3.90 13.47
C LEU A 18 -10.84 -5.19 14.22
N LYS A 19 -11.81 -5.86 14.84
CA LYS A 19 -11.59 -7.08 15.63
C LYS A 19 -11.01 -8.23 14.78
N ASP A 20 -11.31 -8.25 13.48
CA ASP A 20 -10.90 -9.30 12.55
C ASP A 20 -9.54 -8.99 11.90
N ILE A 21 -9.00 -7.78 12.12
CA ILE A 21 -7.76 -7.29 11.49
C ILE A 21 -6.63 -7.11 12.51
N ALA A 22 -6.96 -6.71 13.74
CA ALA A 22 -5.99 -6.21 14.73
C ALA A 22 -4.80 -7.14 15.03
N ASN A 23 -4.94 -8.46 14.85
CA ASN A 23 -3.88 -9.46 15.10
C ASN A 23 -3.63 -10.39 13.90
N VAL A 24 -3.99 -9.98 12.69
CA VAL A 24 -3.85 -10.80 11.47
C VAL A 24 -2.85 -10.17 10.51
N GLU A 25 -1.93 -10.98 10.01
CA GLU A 25 -0.92 -10.58 9.03
C GLU A 25 -1.12 -11.32 7.70
N LYS A 26 -0.73 -10.67 6.60
CA LYS A 26 -0.66 -11.32 5.29
C LYS A 26 0.73 -11.90 5.08
N MET A 27 0.89 -13.18 5.41
CA MET A 27 2.13 -13.92 5.21
C MET A 27 2.41 -14.14 3.73
N MET A 28 3.70 -14.22 3.36
CA MET A 28 4.11 -14.59 2.02
C MET A 28 3.77 -16.07 1.78
N PRO A 29 2.94 -16.40 0.77
CA PRO A 29 2.64 -17.79 0.44
C PRO A 29 3.91 -18.55 0.04
N MET A 30 4.04 -19.81 0.49
CA MET A 30 5.22 -20.62 0.16
C MET A 30 5.32 -20.95 -1.32
N ASP A 31 4.18 -21.07 -2.01
CA ASP A 31 4.09 -21.28 -3.46
C ASP A 31 4.51 -20.03 -4.27
N TYR A 32 4.83 -18.91 -3.62
CA TYR A 32 5.38 -17.73 -4.29
C TYR A 32 6.90 -17.80 -4.44
N ILE A 33 7.56 -18.71 -3.73
CA ILE A 33 9.02 -18.85 -3.67
C ILE A 33 9.40 -20.07 -4.50
N SER A 34 10.42 -19.94 -5.35
CA SER A 34 10.96 -21.07 -6.12
C SER A 34 11.52 -22.16 -5.21
N ASP A 35 11.61 -23.39 -5.71
CA ASP A 35 12.08 -24.56 -4.95
C ASP A 35 13.50 -24.37 -4.37
N ASP A 36 14.34 -23.58 -5.06
CA ASP A 36 15.71 -23.25 -4.60
C ASP A 36 15.75 -22.11 -3.56
N GLY A 37 14.63 -21.42 -3.33
CA GLY A 37 14.51 -20.32 -2.37
C GLY A 37 15.02 -18.96 -2.86
N PHE A 38 15.48 -18.83 -4.12
CA PHE A 38 16.15 -17.61 -4.61
C PHE A 38 15.36 -16.81 -5.65
N GLY A 39 14.15 -17.24 -5.98
CA GLY A 39 13.32 -16.63 -7.01
C GLY A 39 11.84 -16.62 -6.65
N ILE A 40 11.06 -16.00 -7.55
CA ILE A 40 9.61 -15.98 -7.48
C ILE A 40 9.01 -16.96 -8.49
N THR A 41 7.87 -17.54 -8.15
CA THR A 41 7.10 -18.39 -9.07
C THR A 41 6.18 -17.58 -9.99
N ASP A 42 5.57 -18.23 -10.97
CA ASP A 42 4.56 -17.61 -11.83
C ASP A 42 3.32 -17.15 -11.04
N ALA A 43 2.93 -17.88 -10.00
CA ALA A 43 1.82 -17.48 -9.11
C ALA A 43 2.13 -16.15 -8.39
N CYS A 44 3.37 -16.00 -7.92
CA CYS A 44 3.84 -14.74 -7.34
C CYS A 44 3.84 -13.61 -8.39
N ARG A 45 4.32 -13.90 -9.60
CA ARG A 45 4.37 -12.93 -10.69
C ARG A 45 2.96 -12.45 -11.08
N GLU A 46 2.01 -13.36 -11.25
CA GLU A 46 0.61 -13.03 -11.55
C GLU A 46 -0.01 -12.16 -10.45
N TYR A 47 0.34 -12.41 -9.19
CA TYR A 47 -0.16 -11.61 -8.08
C TYR A 47 0.45 -10.20 -8.04
N LEU A 48 1.77 -10.06 -8.20
CA LEU A 48 2.49 -8.80 -8.00
C LEU A 48 2.52 -7.89 -9.22
N GLN A 49 2.60 -8.45 -10.43
CA GLN A 49 2.73 -7.68 -11.68
C GLN A 49 1.66 -6.58 -11.86
N PRO A 50 0.36 -6.82 -11.63
CA PRO A 50 -0.65 -5.77 -11.79
C PRO A 50 -0.58 -4.68 -10.70
N LEU A 51 0.13 -4.91 -9.58
CA LEU A 51 0.22 -3.94 -8.49
C LEU A 51 1.19 -2.79 -8.79
N ILE A 52 2.08 -2.98 -9.76
CA ILE A 52 3.07 -1.98 -10.20
C ILE A 52 2.73 -1.41 -11.58
N GLU A 53 1.56 -1.75 -12.13
CA GLU A 53 1.15 -1.31 -13.46
C GLU A 53 0.80 0.18 -13.47
N GLY A 54 1.30 0.89 -14.49
CA GLY A 54 1.08 2.32 -14.68
C GLY A 54 2.19 3.20 -14.11
N GLU A 55 2.42 4.33 -14.76
CA GLU A 55 3.37 5.35 -14.32
C GLU A 55 2.61 6.62 -13.95
N ASN A 56 2.91 7.19 -12.78
CA ASN A 56 2.30 8.42 -12.30
C ASN A 56 3.40 9.41 -11.89
N TYR A 57 3.89 10.16 -12.87
CA TYR A 57 4.93 11.16 -12.64
C TYR A 57 4.33 12.42 -11.97
N PRO A 58 5.04 13.03 -11.00
CA PRO A 58 4.59 14.28 -10.37
C PRO A 58 4.69 15.46 -11.35
N PRO A 59 4.03 16.60 -11.07
CA PRO A 59 4.32 17.84 -11.77
C PRO A 59 5.77 18.29 -11.52
N TYR A 60 6.35 19.03 -12.47
CA TYR A 60 7.74 19.51 -12.40
C TYR A 60 7.80 21.04 -12.47
N LYS A 61 8.74 21.62 -11.73
CA LYS A 61 9.06 23.06 -11.73
C LYS A 61 10.57 23.24 -11.77
N ASN A 62 11.06 23.98 -12.78
CA ASN A 62 12.50 24.21 -13.00
C ASN A 62 13.35 22.92 -13.06
N GLY A 63 12.81 21.86 -13.68
CA GLY A 63 13.51 20.58 -13.85
C GLY A 63 13.49 19.65 -12.63
N LEU A 64 12.78 20.01 -11.55
CA LEU A 64 12.65 19.19 -10.35
C LEU A 64 11.16 18.88 -10.06
N PRO A 65 10.84 17.73 -9.43
CA PRO A 65 9.49 17.44 -8.95
C PRO A 65 8.98 18.52 -7.98
N ASP A 66 7.76 19.01 -8.21
CA ASP A 66 7.13 20.04 -7.40
C ASP A 66 6.36 19.40 -6.22
N TYR A 67 7.08 19.05 -5.16
CA TYR A 67 6.49 18.47 -3.95
C TYR A 67 5.85 19.51 -3.04
N VAL A 68 4.70 19.18 -2.46
CA VAL A 68 3.99 20.06 -1.52
C VAL A 68 4.68 20.12 -0.16
N VAL A 69 4.80 21.33 0.40
CA VAL A 69 5.22 21.55 1.79
C VAL A 69 4.02 22.08 2.58
N MET A 70 3.57 21.30 3.58
CA MET A 70 2.47 21.71 4.44
C MET A 70 2.93 22.75 5.47
N LYS A 71 2.06 23.72 5.80
CA LYS A 71 2.36 24.76 6.80
C LYS A 71 2.45 24.24 8.23
N LYS A 72 1.76 23.12 8.54
CA LYS A 72 1.72 22.49 9.87
C LYS A 72 1.36 23.47 11.00
N GLU A 73 0.42 24.39 10.72
CA GLU A 73 -0.06 25.35 11.72
C GLU A 73 -0.75 24.61 12.86
N MET A 74 -0.34 24.92 14.10
CA MET A 74 -0.87 24.27 15.30
C MET A 74 -2.20 24.90 15.72
N VAL A 75 -3.14 24.06 16.12
CA VAL A 75 -4.38 24.53 16.75
C VAL A 75 -4.16 24.87 18.22
N GLU A 76 -4.98 25.77 18.75
CA GLU A 76 -4.96 26.11 20.17
C GLU A 76 -5.29 24.88 21.05
N LYS A 77 -4.51 24.68 22.11
CA LYS A 77 -4.71 23.57 23.04
C LYS A 77 -5.92 23.85 23.94
N LYS A 78 -6.80 22.84 24.07
CA LYS A 78 -7.97 22.90 24.95
C LYS A 78 -7.83 22.14 26.26
N LEU A 79 -6.83 21.26 26.36
CA LEU A 79 -6.61 20.39 27.50
C LEU A 79 -5.21 20.63 28.10
N PRO A 80 -5.02 20.34 29.40
CA PRO A 80 -3.70 20.31 30.03
C PRO A 80 -2.77 19.29 29.35
N SER A 81 -1.48 19.36 29.68
CA SER A 81 -0.51 18.37 29.20
C SER A 81 -0.86 16.97 29.73
N PHE A 82 -0.74 15.95 28.89
CA PHE A 82 -0.90 14.56 29.29
C PHE A 82 0.43 14.04 29.89
N GLU A 83 0.39 13.53 31.12
CA GLU A 83 1.52 12.86 31.78
C GLU A 83 1.24 11.35 31.83
N VAL A 84 2.28 10.54 31.62
CA VAL A 84 2.24 9.06 31.55
C VAL A 84 2.68 8.45 32.88
#